data_AF-A0A962QYT4-F1
#
_entry.id   AF-A0A962QYT4-F1
#
_cell.length_a   1.000
_cell.length_b   1.000
_cell.length_c   1.000
_cell.angle_alpha   90.00
_cell.angle_beta   90.00
_cell.angle_gamma   90.00
#
_symmetry.space_group_name_H-M   'P 1'
#
loop_
_entity.id
_entity.type
_entity.pdbx_description
1 polymer ?
#
loop_
_entity_poly.entity_id
_entity_poly.type
_entity_poly.pdbx_seq_one_letter_code
_entity_poly.pdbx_strand_id
1 'polypeptide(L)'
;MDKIAIISLFLIFFSVIVIILGIVEIHTYPGKIAEQRGHPQKEAIEATSLMGLLIFPLWMLALVWSYSGAVIGNLYTPPANKEPEKADDLPPAATGQKDD
;
A
#
# COMPACT_ATOMS: atom_id res chain seq x y z
N MET A 1 -4.64 -13.87 -48.59
CA MET A 1 -4.40 -12.90 -47.52
C MET A 1 -2.98 -12.40 -47.66
N ASP A 2 -2.79 -11.10 -47.82
CA ASP A 2 -1.46 -10.52 -47.99
C ASP A 2 -0.60 -10.82 -46.76
N LYS A 3 0.54 -11.48 -46.94
CA LYS A 3 1.42 -11.91 -45.83
C LYS A 3 1.82 -10.73 -44.93
N ILE A 4 1.94 -9.54 -45.52
CA ILE A 4 2.22 -8.28 -44.82
C ILE A 4 1.08 -7.94 -43.84
N ALA A 5 -0.19 -8.12 -44.22
CA ALA A 5 -1.31 -7.83 -43.34
C ALA A 5 -1.32 -8.73 -42.09
N ILE A 6 -0.97 -10.00 -42.26
CA ILE A 6 -0.86 -10.97 -41.14
C ILE A 6 0.28 -10.57 -40.19
N ILE A 7 1.43 -10.18 -40.75
CA ILE A 7 2.59 -9.73 -39.96
C ILE A 7 2.27 -8.42 -39.21
N SER A 8 1.64 -7.46 -39.88
CA SER A 8 1.23 -6.20 -39.25
C SER A 8 0.23 -6.41 -38.12
N LEU A 9 -0.75 -7.30 -38.30
CA LEU A 9 -1.73 -7.64 -37.26
C LEU A 9 -1.05 -8.27 -36.05
N PHE A 10 -0.14 -9.23 -36.29
CA PHE A 10 0.64 -9.85 -35.22
C PHE A 10 1.49 -8.82 -34.46
N LEU A 11 2.17 -7.92 -35.17
CA LEU A 11 3.01 -6.90 -34.56
C LEU A 11 2.18 -5.92 -33.69
N ILE A 12 1.00 -5.51 -34.16
CA ILE A 12 0.09 -4.66 -33.40
C ILE A 12 -0.35 -5.39 -32.13
N PHE A 13 -0.77 -6.65 -32.25
CA PHE A 13 -1.23 -7.43 -31.10
C PHE A 13 -0.11 -7.65 -30.08
N PHE A 14 1.09 -8.00 -30.55
CA PHE A 14 2.29 -8.13 -29.73
C PHE A 14 2.62 -6.82 -29.02
N SER A 15 2.59 -5.69 -29.73
CA SER A 15 2.83 -4.36 -29.16
C SER A 15 1.84 -4.04 -28.02
N VAL A 16 0.55 -4.29 -28.23
CA VAL A 16 -0.48 -4.10 -27.20
C VAL A 16 -0.21 -4.97 -25.98
N ILE A 17 0.15 -6.24 -26.17
CA ILE A 17 0.51 -7.15 -25.06
C ILE A 17 1.70 -6.61 -24.27
N VAL A 18 2.77 -6.19 -24.95
CA VAL A 18 3.98 -5.65 -24.30
C VAL A 18 3.64 -4.40 -23.50
N ILE A 19 2.80 -3.51 -24.02
CA ILE A 19 2.36 -2.30 -23.31
C ILE A 19 1.58 -2.67 -22.05
N ILE A 20 0.62 -3.60 -22.15
CA ILE A 20 -0.19 -4.04 -21.00
C ILE A 20 0.71 -4.67 -19.92
N LEU A 21 1.61 -5.57 -20.30
CA LEU A 21 2.55 -6.21 -19.37
C LEU A 21 3.46 -5.18 -18.71
N GLY A 22 4.01 -4.23 -19.48
CA GLY A 22 4.83 -3.15 -18.94
C GLY A 22 4.09 -2.28 -17.94
N ILE A 23 2.82 -1.96 -18.20
CA ILE A 23 1.97 -1.20 -17.28
C ILE A 23 1.75 -1.99 -15.98
N VAL A 24 1.38 -3.27 -16.07
CA VAL A 24 1.14 -4.12 -14.89
C VAL A 24 2.41 -4.26 -14.04
N GLU A 25 3.56 -4.42 -14.68
CA GLU A 25 4.84 -4.56 -13.97
C GLU A 25 5.24 -3.26 -13.25
N ILE A 26 5.02 -2.10 -13.87
CA ILE A 26 5.25 -0.79 -13.23
C ILE A 26 4.31 -0.57 -12.04
N HIS A 27 3.04 -0.96 -12.13
CA HIS A 27 2.06 -0.75 -11.06
C HIS A 27 2.22 -1.73 -9.89
N THR A 28 2.75 -2.94 -10.12
CA THR A 28 3.01 -3.89 -9.02
C THR A 28 4.31 -3.58 -8.26
N TYR A 29 5.21 -2.81 -8.88
CA TYR A 29 6.50 -2.41 -8.31
C TYR A 29 6.43 -1.76 -6.91
N PRO A 30 5.61 -0.72 -6.64
CA PRO A 30 5.55 -0.09 -5.32
C PRO A 30 5.07 -1.03 -4.20
N GLY A 31 4.20 -1.99 -4.50
CA GLY A 31 3.79 -3.02 -3.53
C GLY A 31 4.95 -3.94 -3.14
N LYS A 32 5.73 -4.38 -4.13
CA LYS A 32 6.94 -5.21 -3.90
C LYS A 32 8.00 -4.47 -3.08
N ILE A 33 8.16 -3.17 -3.28
CA ILE A 33 9.06 -2.34 -2.45
C ILE A 33 8.56 -2.24 -1.01
N ALA A 34 7.25 -2.05 -0.81
CA ALA A 34 6.66 -2.00 0.53
C ALA A 34 6.86 -3.33 1.28
N GLU A 35 6.74 -4.46 0.58
CA GLU A 35 7.02 -5.78 1.12
C GLU A 35 8.49 -5.96 1.51
N GLN A 36 9.42 -5.60 0.61
CA GLN A 36 10.86 -5.68 0.88
C GLN A 36 11.31 -4.81 2.06
N ARG A 37 10.58 -3.72 2.35
CA ARG A 37 10.88 -2.80 3.46
C ARG A 37 10.09 -3.07 4.73
N GLY A 38 9.19 -4.06 4.75
CA GLY A 38 8.37 -4.37 5.92
C GLY A 38 7.39 -3.25 6.29
N HIS A 39 6.81 -2.57 5.31
CA HIS A 39 5.85 -1.49 5.57
C HIS A 39 4.56 -2.04 6.22
N PRO A 40 4.04 -1.46 7.32
CA PRO A 40 2.86 -1.98 8.03
C PRO A 40 1.59 -1.96 7.17
N GLN A 41 1.54 -1.09 6.17
CA GLN A 41 0.41 -0.92 5.25
C GLN A 41 0.71 -1.42 3.83
N LYS A 42 1.39 -2.57 3.70
CA LYS A 42 1.74 -3.16 2.40
C LYS A 42 0.52 -3.39 1.49
N GLU A 43 -0.57 -3.94 2.03
CA GLU A 43 -1.79 -4.24 1.27
C GLU A 43 -2.48 -2.95 0.78
N ALA A 44 -2.42 -1.89 1.58
CA ALA A 44 -2.98 -0.59 1.19
C ALA A 44 -2.17 0.06 0.06
N ILE A 45 -0.84 -0.04 0.10
CA ILE A 45 0.05 0.47 -0.96
C ILE A 45 -0.19 -0.28 -2.27
N GLU A 46 -0.32 -1.61 -2.22
CA GLU A 46 -0.61 -2.43 -3.38
C GLU A 46 -1.97 -2.09 -4.00
N ALA A 47 -3.02 -2.01 -3.18
CA ALA A 47 -4.35 -1.59 -3.64
C ALA A 47 -4.35 -0.15 -4.20
N THR A 48 -3.62 0.78 -3.57
CA THR A 48 -3.51 2.17 -4.03
C THR A 48 -2.77 2.26 -5.36
N SER A 49 -1.75 1.43 -5.55
CA SER A 49 -1.03 1.37 -6.82
C SER A 49 -1.91 0.83 -7.94
N LEU A 50 -2.65 -0.25 -7.70
CA LEU A 50 -3.64 -0.78 -8.65
C LEU A 50 -4.73 0.25 -8.97
N MET A 51 -5.18 1.02 -7.97
CA MET A 51 -6.13 2.11 -8.15
C MET A 51 -5.54 3.26 -8.99
N GLY A 52 -4.22 3.44 -8.99
CA GLY A 52 -3.51 4.40 -9.83
C GLY A 52 -3.55 4.10 -11.33
N LEU A 53 -3.97 2.91 -11.71
CA LEU A 53 -4.29 2.61 -13.10
C LEU A 53 -5.50 3.43 -13.60
N LEU A 54 -6.44 3.77 -12.71
CA LEU A 54 -7.58 4.65 -13.00
C LEU A 54 -7.22 6.14 -12.83
N ILE A 55 -6.31 6.44 -11.90
CA ILE A 55 -5.91 7.81 -11.54
C ILE A 55 -4.41 7.96 -11.79
N PHE A 56 -4.05 8.51 -12.95
CA PHE A 56 -2.69 8.53 -13.51
C PHE A 56 -1.55 8.99 -12.58
N PRO A 57 -1.73 9.93 -11.60
CA PRO A 57 -0.67 10.27 -10.65
C PRO A 57 -0.67 9.45 -9.34
N LEU A 58 -1.68 8.61 -9.07
CA LEU A 58 -1.86 7.95 -7.77
C LEU A 58 -0.82 6.84 -7.53
N TRP A 59 -0.34 6.17 -8.59
CA TRP A 59 0.70 5.14 -8.46
C TRP A 59 2.04 5.75 -8.03
N MET A 60 2.37 6.98 -8.46
CA MET A 60 3.56 7.70 -7.98
C MET A 60 3.47 8.02 -6.50
N LEU A 61 2.27 8.37 -6.01
CA LEU A 61 2.02 8.55 -4.58
C LEU A 61 2.20 7.23 -3.82
N ALA A 62 1.68 6.12 -4.33
CA ALA A 62 1.89 4.79 -3.75
C ALA A 62 3.39 4.41 -3.71
N LEU A 63 4.15 4.84 -4.71
CA LEU A 63 5.60 4.65 -4.78
C LEU A 63 6.31 5.52 -3.74
N VAL A 64 6.02 6.82 -3.63
CA VAL A 64 6.60 7.66 -2.54
C VAL A 64 6.21 7.13 -1.16
N TRP A 65 4.98 6.61 -1.02
CA TRP A 65 4.48 6.05 0.23
C TRP A 65 5.17 4.73 0.59
N SER A 66 5.48 3.86 -0.38
CA SER A 66 6.29 2.66 -0.14
C SER A 66 7.74 2.96 0.28
N TYR A 67 8.23 4.16 -0.04
CA TYR A 67 9.52 4.67 0.42
C TYR A 67 9.43 5.41 1.77
N SER A 68 8.24 5.83 2.19
CA SER A 68 7.99 6.42 3.50
C SER A 68 7.95 5.34 4.58
N GLY A 69 9.11 4.84 4.97
CA GLY A 69 9.24 3.79 5.98
C GLY A 69 8.76 4.23 7.37
N ALA A 70 7.80 3.48 7.92
CA ALA A 70 7.78 3.01 9.30
C ALA A 70 7.92 4.04 10.45
N VAL A 71 7.46 5.28 10.29
CA VAL A 71 7.47 6.21 11.44
C VAL A 71 6.51 5.73 12.55
N ILE A 72 5.39 5.09 12.21
CA ILE A 72 4.37 4.73 13.21
C ILE A 72 4.72 3.45 14.00
N GLY A 73 5.38 2.47 13.37
CA GLY A 73 5.72 1.19 14.02
C GLY A 73 6.77 1.33 15.12
N ASN A 74 7.75 2.22 14.95
CA ASN A 74 8.80 2.43 15.94
C ASN A 74 8.35 3.32 17.13
N LEU A 75 7.26 4.07 16.96
CA LEU A 75 6.65 4.87 18.03
C LEU A 75 5.83 4.05 19.00
N TYR A 76 5.31 2.90 18.55
CA TYR A 76 4.69 1.90 19.41
C TYR A 76 5.75 0.85 19.78
N THR A 77 6.82 1.28 20.44
CA THR A 77 7.59 0.38 21.29
C THR A 77 6.90 0.45 22.66
N PRO A 78 6.06 -0.53 23.06
CA PRO A 78 5.68 -0.64 24.46
C PRO A 78 6.99 -0.69 25.24
N PRO A 79 7.18 0.15 26.27
CA PRO A 79 8.42 0.14 27.04
C PRO A 79 8.66 -1.30 27.49
N ALA A 80 9.80 -1.88 27.10
CA ALA A 80 10.14 -3.28 27.29
C ALA A 80 10.08 -3.75 28.76
N ASN A 81 9.94 -2.81 29.70
CA ASN A 81 9.91 -3.05 31.14
C ASN A 81 8.76 -2.28 31.82
N LYS A 82 7.53 -2.34 31.30
CA LYS A 82 6.36 -2.11 32.13
C LYS A 82 5.60 -3.42 32.27
N GLU A 83 5.88 -4.09 33.39
CA GLU A 83 4.93 -4.96 34.09
C GLU A 83 3.54 -4.32 34.04
N PRO A 84 2.46 -5.12 33.96
CA PRO A 84 1.11 -4.64 33.70
C PRO A 84 0.80 -3.42 34.58
N GLU A 85 0.69 -2.25 33.94
CA GLU A 85 0.23 -1.02 34.59
C GLU A 85 -1.19 -1.30 35.04
N LYS A 86 -1.26 -1.66 36.33
CA LYS A 86 -2.42 -2.14 37.05
C LYS A 86 -3.52 -1.11 36.89
N ALA A 87 -4.76 -1.57 36.75
CA ALA A 87 -5.96 -0.76 36.60
C ALA A 87 -6.31 0.08 37.87
N ASP A 88 -5.31 0.61 38.56
CA ASP A 88 -5.41 1.31 39.85
C ASP A 88 -5.04 2.82 39.74
N ASP A 89 -4.52 3.29 38.59
CA ASP A 89 -4.09 4.70 38.38
C ASP A 89 -5.11 5.56 37.60
N LEU A 90 -6.37 5.12 37.44
CA LEU A 90 -7.45 6.04 37.07
C LEU A 90 -7.83 6.88 38.29
N PRO A 91 -7.70 8.22 38.26
CA PRO A 91 -8.29 9.06 39.31
C PRO A 91 -9.80 8.78 39.39
N PRO A 92 -10.36 8.58 40.60
CA PRO A 92 -11.76 8.22 40.80
C PRO A 92 -12.65 9.43 40.57
N ALA A 93 -12.85 9.85 39.33
CA ALA A 93 -13.75 10.98 39.02
C ALA A 93 -14.17 11.04 37.55
N ALA A 94 -15.04 10.11 37.12
CA ALA A 94 -16.05 10.42 36.09
C ALA A 94 -17.27 9.47 36.13
N THR A 95 -17.55 8.85 37.27
CA THR A 95 -18.89 8.31 37.56
C THR A 95 -19.62 9.28 38.48
N GLY A 96 -20.09 10.39 37.92
CA GLY A 96 -21.36 10.98 38.35
C GLY A 96 -22.42 10.24 37.56
N GLN A 97 -22.98 9.16 38.08
CA GLN A 97 -24.10 9.22 39.03
C GLN A 97 -25.27 9.98 38.39
N LYS A 98 -26.22 9.14 37.95
CA LYS A 98 -27.55 9.45 37.44
C LYS A 98 -28.50 9.06 38.57
N ASP A 99 -29.25 10.02 39.08
CA ASP A 99 -30.21 9.94 40.19
C ASP A 99 -31.10 11.18 40.03
N ASP A 100 -32.30 11.02 39.46
CA ASP A 100 -33.60 10.81 40.15
C ASP A 100 -34.10 12.06 40.89
#